data_AF-A0ABD3JAZ7-F1
#
_entry.id   AF-A0ABD3JAZ7-F1
#
_cell.length_a   1.000
_cell.length_b   1.000
_cell.length_c   1.000
_cell.angle_alpha   90.00
_cell.angle_beta   90.00
_cell.angle_gamma   90.00
#
_symmetry.space_group_name_H-M   'P 1'
#
loop_
_entity.id
_entity.type
_entity.pdbx_description
1 polymer ?
#
loop_
_entity_poly.entity_id
_entity_poly.type
_entity_poly.pdbx_seq_one_letter_code
_entity_poly.pdbx_strand_id
1 'polypeptide(L)'
;MAMASVSLPTIHGLSVFRRCARDVKCGSRGAPPPPPFAGAIHVLRRPASASASAARAPARRSVVCSASNKPSSSAEASSLAKIRSEVLSPFRSVRMFFYLAFIASGAIGGLIATTQLIAALTNSAKADAVPEIFKGLLIDVGAVSIFAFLYYQESNAKNAQVARLTREENLSNLKLRVDERRIISLSSLRGLARLVICAGPVSFITESFKLSEPYTESLLDRGVLVVPFATDGNSPTFEFDESEEMKEITNKRKRLWQLAPVYVSEWTKWLNEQKKLAGVSPDSPVYLSLRMDGRVRGSGVGYPPWNAFAVQLPPVKGIWSGLLDGMDGRVL
;
A
#
# COMPACT_ATOMS: atom_id res chain seq x y z
N MET A 1 8.98 53.06 34.09
CA MET A 1 9.94 52.40 33.19
C MET A 1 9.56 50.93 33.11
N ALA A 2 9.51 50.23 31.99
CA ALA A 2 9.27 50.51 30.58
C ALA A 2 9.02 49.10 30.00
N MET A 3 7.99 48.97 29.17
CA MET A 3 7.62 47.73 28.51
C MET A 3 8.68 47.28 27.50
N ALA A 4 8.78 45.97 27.27
CA ALA A 4 9.12 45.43 25.96
C ALA A 4 8.46 44.05 25.77
N SER A 5 7.30 44.09 25.11
CA SER A 5 6.69 42.98 24.38
C SER A 5 7.49 42.73 23.10
N VAL A 6 7.74 41.48 22.74
CA VAL A 6 8.24 41.13 21.40
C VAL A 6 7.40 40.01 20.82
N SER A 7 6.79 40.35 19.68
CA SER A 7 5.90 39.55 18.84
C SER A 7 6.61 38.48 18.01
N LEU A 8 5.84 37.45 17.64
CA LEU A 8 6.10 36.52 16.54
C LEU A 8 6.37 37.23 15.20
N PRO A 9 6.96 36.50 14.24
CA PRO A 9 6.53 36.59 12.86
C PRO A 9 5.94 35.26 12.33
N THR A 10 4.72 35.39 11.84
CA THR A 10 4.04 34.54 10.86
C THR A 10 4.82 34.50 9.54
N ILE A 11 5.03 33.34 8.94
CA ILE A 11 5.42 33.23 7.52
C ILE A 11 4.50 32.24 6.80
N HIS A 12 3.72 32.79 5.86
CA HIS A 12 3.04 32.11 4.77
C HIS A 12 4.04 31.72 3.67
N GLY A 13 3.75 30.64 2.92
CA GLY A 13 4.07 30.61 1.49
C GLY A 13 4.81 29.39 0.94
N LEU A 14 4.04 28.53 0.26
CA LEU A 14 4.24 28.06 -1.11
C LEU A 14 5.57 27.40 -1.56
N SER A 15 5.37 26.17 -2.05
CA SER A 15 5.90 25.59 -3.30
C SER A 15 7.41 25.46 -3.52
N VAL A 16 7.79 24.27 -4.01
CA VAL A 16 8.74 23.99 -5.11
C VAL A 16 9.42 22.63 -4.85
N PHE A 17 8.86 21.62 -5.51
CA PHE A 17 9.42 20.29 -5.68
C PHE A 17 10.54 20.39 -6.74
N ARG A 18 11.82 20.33 -6.35
CA ARG A 18 12.93 20.22 -7.33
C ARG A 18 13.09 18.77 -7.79
N ARG A 19 13.02 18.62 -9.11
CA ARG A 19 13.21 17.39 -9.90
C ARG A 19 14.64 17.42 -10.44
N CYS A 20 15.46 16.39 -10.17
CA CYS A 20 16.72 16.16 -10.89
C CYS A 20 16.49 14.96 -11.83
N ALA A 21 16.40 15.24 -13.13
CA ALA A 21 16.48 14.23 -14.18
C ALA A 21 17.94 14.10 -14.60
N ARG A 22 18.42 12.87 -14.74
CA ARG A 22 19.71 12.57 -15.36
C ARG A 22 19.44 11.52 -16.44
N ASP A 23 19.73 11.90 -17.68
CA ASP A 23 19.59 11.10 -18.89
C ASP A 23 20.53 9.90 -18.90
N VAL A 24 20.00 8.72 -19.23
CA VAL A 24 20.80 7.57 -19.69
C VAL A 24 20.15 7.00 -20.94
N LYS A 25 20.88 7.10 -22.05
CA LYS A 25 20.53 6.67 -23.40
C LYS A 25 21.01 5.22 -23.55
N CYS A 26 20.10 4.25 -23.66
CA CYS A 26 20.46 2.86 -23.98
C CYS A 26 20.31 2.61 -25.49
N GLY A 27 21.41 2.27 -26.15
CA GLY A 27 21.46 1.85 -27.55
C GLY A 27 21.08 0.38 -27.72
N SER A 28 20.30 0.12 -28.76
CA SER A 28 19.89 -1.20 -29.24
C SER A 28 21.05 -1.94 -29.95
N ARG A 29 21.31 -3.19 -29.60
CA ARG A 29 21.93 -4.18 -30.50
C ARG A 29 21.19 -5.51 -30.38
N GLY A 30 20.81 -6.05 -31.54
CA GLY A 30 19.97 -7.23 -31.70
C GLY A 30 20.67 -8.54 -31.33
N ALA A 31 19.85 -9.52 -30.97
CA ALA A 31 20.25 -10.91 -30.74
C ALA A 31 20.01 -11.76 -32.01
N PRO A 32 20.88 -12.74 -32.33
CA PRO A 32 20.67 -13.69 -33.42
C PRO A 32 19.80 -14.90 -33.01
N PRO A 33 19.19 -15.61 -33.98
CA PRO A 33 18.22 -16.70 -33.73
C PRO A 33 18.88 -18.06 -33.43
N PRO A 34 18.12 -19.01 -32.81
CA PRO A 34 18.62 -20.35 -32.48
C PRO A 34 18.51 -21.36 -33.64
N PRO A 35 19.33 -22.42 -33.66
CA PRO A 35 19.24 -23.49 -34.66
C PRO A 35 18.23 -24.61 -34.29
N PRO A 36 17.76 -25.39 -35.27
CA PRO A 36 16.78 -26.46 -35.09
C PRO A 36 17.41 -27.87 -35.08
N PHE A 37 16.97 -28.75 -34.17
CA PHE A 37 17.11 -30.21 -34.26
C PHE A 37 15.94 -30.80 -33.46
N ALA A 38 14.92 -31.48 -34.02
CA ALA A 38 14.87 -32.74 -34.78
C ALA A 38 15.14 -34.00 -33.91
N GLY A 39 14.13 -34.88 -33.78
CA GLY A 39 14.19 -36.22 -33.16
C GLY A 39 12.95 -36.54 -32.32
N ALA A 40 11.84 -36.97 -32.93
CA ALA A 40 11.46 -38.37 -33.20
C ALA A 40 10.87 -39.15 -31.99
N ILE A 41 9.53 -39.14 -31.98
CA ILE A 41 8.55 -40.21 -31.68
C ILE A 41 9.08 -41.51 -31.05
N HIS A 42 8.49 -41.92 -29.92
CA HIS A 42 8.01 -43.29 -29.74
C HIS A 42 6.82 -43.38 -28.78
N VAL A 43 5.69 -43.82 -29.35
CA VAL A 43 4.47 -44.30 -28.69
C VAL A 43 4.70 -45.73 -28.20
N LEU A 44 4.21 -46.08 -27.00
CA LEU A 44 3.74 -47.42 -26.59
C LEU A 44 3.11 -47.29 -25.19
N ARG A 45 1.78 -47.27 -25.08
CA ARG A 45 0.85 -48.40 -24.87
C ARG A 45 1.00 -49.08 -23.49
N ARG A 46 -0.03 -48.86 -22.65
CA ARG A 46 -0.42 -49.59 -21.44
C ARG A 46 -0.44 -51.12 -21.66
N PRO A 47 -0.23 -51.90 -20.60
CA PRO A 47 -1.39 -52.60 -20.03
C PRO A 47 -1.45 -52.56 -18.50
N ALA A 48 -2.65 -52.88 -18.01
CA ALA A 48 -2.98 -53.09 -16.61
C ALA A 48 -2.80 -54.55 -16.21
N SER A 49 -2.41 -54.83 -14.96
CA SER A 49 -2.92 -55.96 -14.16
C SER A 49 -2.45 -55.86 -12.71
N ALA A 50 -3.32 -56.35 -11.83
CA ALA A 50 -3.31 -56.25 -10.38
C ALA A 50 -2.24 -57.10 -9.66
N SER A 51 -1.96 -56.78 -8.41
CA SER A 51 -2.08 -57.74 -7.29
C SER A 51 -1.92 -57.05 -5.94
N ALA A 52 -2.73 -57.50 -5.00
CA ALA A 52 -2.75 -57.07 -3.60
C ALA A 52 -1.58 -57.70 -2.82
N SER A 53 -1.02 -56.97 -1.88
CA SER A 53 -0.45 -57.57 -0.67
C SER A 53 -0.51 -56.57 0.49
N ALA A 54 -1.15 -57.02 1.56
CA ALA A 54 -1.33 -56.31 2.80
C ALA A 54 -0.01 -56.28 3.58
N ALA A 55 0.42 -55.08 4.00
CA ALA A 55 1.47 -54.92 5.00
C ALA A 55 1.02 -53.86 6.01
N ARG A 56 0.92 -54.31 7.26
CA ARG A 56 0.43 -53.58 8.44
C ARG A 56 1.53 -52.64 8.93
N ALA A 57 1.38 -51.33 8.71
CA ALA A 57 2.29 -50.31 9.23
C ALA A 57 1.80 -49.75 10.59
N PRO A 58 2.71 -49.39 11.51
CA PRO A 58 2.34 -48.95 12.85
C PRO A 58 1.74 -47.54 12.82
N ALA A 59 0.81 -47.29 13.74
CA ALA A 59 0.09 -46.04 13.91
C ALA A 59 1.05 -44.86 14.14
N ARG A 60 1.30 -44.07 13.08
CA ARG A 60 1.86 -42.73 13.22
C ARG A 60 0.80 -41.86 13.87
N ARG A 61 1.09 -41.35 15.07
CA ARG A 61 0.37 -40.22 15.64
C ARG A 61 0.57 -39.03 14.69
N SER A 62 -0.42 -38.78 13.83
CA SER A 62 -0.49 -37.54 13.08
C SER A 62 -0.77 -36.43 14.08
N VAL A 63 0.24 -35.63 14.38
CA VAL A 63 0.00 -34.29 14.90
C VAL A 63 -0.65 -33.52 13.75
N VAL A 64 -1.98 -33.44 13.80
CA VAL A 64 -2.75 -32.59 12.89
C VAL A 64 -2.47 -31.16 13.32
N CYS A 65 -1.41 -30.57 12.74
CA CYS A 65 -1.25 -29.13 12.73
C CYS A 65 -2.42 -28.56 11.93
N SER A 66 -3.45 -28.10 12.64
CA SER A 66 -4.50 -27.29 12.05
C SER A 66 -3.91 -25.93 11.71
N ALA A 67 -3.27 -25.82 10.54
CA ALA A 67 -3.03 -24.53 9.92
C ALA A 67 -4.41 -23.97 9.56
N SER A 68 -4.83 -22.91 10.23
CA SER A 68 -6.04 -22.16 9.88
C SER A 68 -5.77 -21.45 8.55
N ASN A 69 -5.84 -22.20 7.45
CA ASN A 69 -5.75 -21.69 6.09
C ASN A 69 -7.10 -21.09 5.71
N LYS A 70 -7.49 -20.04 6.43
CA LYS A 70 -8.37 -19.04 5.85
C LYS A 70 -7.55 -17.75 5.87
N PRO A 71 -6.91 -17.36 4.75
CA PRO A 71 -6.37 -16.03 4.68
C PRO A 71 -7.56 -15.08 4.77
N SER A 72 -7.73 -14.48 5.94
CA SER A 72 -8.38 -13.19 5.96
C SER A 72 -7.49 -12.30 5.10
N SER A 73 -8.06 -11.68 4.08
CA SER A 73 -7.37 -10.76 3.16
C SER A 73 -6.56 -9.68 3.91
N SER A 74 -6.96 -9.37 5.15
CA SER A 74 -6.25 -8.50 6.08
C SER A 74 -4.94 -9.08 6.64
N ALA A 75 -4.85 -10.39 6.88
CA ALA A 75 -3.64 -11.04 7.39
C ALA A 75 -2.55 -11.14 6.30
N GLU A 76 -2.94 -11.45 5.07
CA GLU A 76 -2.03 -11.43 3.91
C GLU A 76 -1.56 -10.01 3.57
N ALA A 77 -2.44 -9.01 3.66
CA ALA A 77 -2.06 -7.60 3.49
C ALA A 77 -1.03 -7.14 4.54
N SER A 78 -1.17 -7.63 5.77
CA SER A 78 -0.24 -7.34 6.88
C SER A 78 1.13 -7.96 6.66
N SER A 79 1.22 -9.21 6.20
CA SER A 79 2.51 -9.87 5.96
C SER A 79 3.26 -9.24 4.77
N LEU A 80 2.57 -8.92 3.67
CA LEU A 80 3.18 -8.23 2.53
C LEU A 80 3.69 -6.83 2.93
N ALA A 81 2.89 -6.08 3.69
CA ALA A 81 3.30 -4.77 4.18
C ALA A 81 4.59 -4.83 5.01
N LYS A 82 4.76 -5.87 5.85
CA LYS A 82 6.00 -6.10 6.60
C LYS A 82 7.18 -6.34 5.68
N ILE A 83 7.05 -7.24 4.69
CA ILE A 83 8.12 -7.55 3.73
C ILE A 83 8.56 -6.28 2.98
N ARG A 84 7.62 -5.47 2.48
CA ARG A 84 7.97 -4.19 1.82
C ARG A 84 8.64 -3.21 2.78
N SER A 85 8.19 -3.16 4.04
CA SER A 85 8.78 -2.26 5.03
C SER A 85 10.24 -2.60 5.35
N GLU A 86 10.60 -3.89 5.32
CA GLU A 86 11.98 -4.33 5.53
C GLU A 86 12.88 -3.95 4.36
N VAL A 87 12.38 -4.03 3.13
CA VAL A 87 13.11 -3.58 1.94
C VAL A 87 13.39 -2.07 1.98
N LEU A 88 12.46 -1.27 2.51
CA LEU A 88 12.62 0.20 2.59
C LEU A 88 13.57 0.64 3.71
N SER A 89 13.63 -0.11 4.82
CA SER A 89 14.52 0.18 5.94
C SER A 89 15.37 -1.05 6.25
N PRO A 90 16.43 -1.31 5.46
CA PRO A 90 17.27 -2.47 5.66
C PRO A 90 17.86 -2.46 7.07
N PHE A 91 17.94 -3.66 7.68
CA PHE A 91 18.48 -3.89 9.04
C PHE A 91 17.76 -3.20 10.20
N ARG A 92 16.59 -2.58 10.00
CA ARG A 92 15.78 -2.00 11.10
C ARG A 92 15.56 -3.01 12.24
N SER A 93 15.22 -4.26 11.91
CA SER A 93 14.98 -5.31 12.91
C SER A 93 16.24 -5.61 13.74
N VAL A 94 17.41 -5.62 13.09
CA VAL A 94 18.70 -5.83 13.76
C VAL A 94 19.01 -4.66 14.70
N ARG A 95 18.79 -3.41 14.26
CA ARG A 95 19.03 -2.24 15.11
C ARG A 95 18.12 -2.22 16.34
N MET A 96 16.84 -2.49 16.15
CA MET A 96 15.86 -2.58 17.24
C MET A 96 16.20 -3.68 18.23
N PHE A 97 16.75 -4.81 17.76
CA PHE A 97 17.26 -5.87 18.63
C PHE A 97 18.41 -5.36 19.50
N PHE A 98 19.40 -4.67 18.92
CA PHE A 98 20.51 -4.11 19.70
C PHE A 98 20.07 -3.06 20.71
N TYR A 99 19.14 -2.17 20.34
CA TYR A 99 18.60 -1.19 21.30
C TYR A 99 17.94 -1.89 22.50
N LEU A 100 17.10 -2.89 22.24
CA LEU A 100 16.43 -3.63 23.31
C LEU A 100 17.42 -4.45 24.15
N ALA A 101 18.43 -5.06 23.53
CA ALA A 101 19.49 -5.78 24.22
C ALA A 101 20.32 -4.85 25.13
N PHE A 102 20.69 -3.65 24.66
CA PHE A 102 21.43 -2.69 25.48
C PHE A 102 20.58 -2.09 26.60
N ILE A 103 19.29 -1.85 26.36
CA ILE A 103 18.34 -1.47 27.42
C ILE A 103 18.29 -2.58 28.49
N ALA A 104 18.13 -3.84 28.07
CA ALA A 104 18.09 -4.97 29.00
C ALA A 104 19.40 -5.12 29.78
N SER A 105 20.55 -5.00 29.11
CA SER A 105 21.87 -5.06 29.74
C SER A 105 22.08 -3.94 30.75
N GLY A 106 21.78 -2.69 30.38
CA GLY A 106 21.92 -1.55 31.29
C GLY A 106 20.91 -1.58 32.43
N ALA A 107 19.70 -2.12 32.22
CA ALA A 107 18.72 -2.31 33.29
C ALA A 107 19.19 -3.35 34.31
N ILE A 108 19.78 -4.46 33.85
CA ILE A 108 20.37 -5.48 34.73
C ILE A 108 21.57 -4.90 35.49
N GLY A 109 22.47 -4.19 34.80
CA GLY A 109 23.60 -3.49 35.43
C GLY A 109 23.15 -2.49 36.48
N GLY A 110 22.16 -1.66 36.14
CA GLY A 110 21.57 -0.67 37.03
C GLY A 110 20.89 -1.31 38.25
N LEU A 111 20.24 -2.47 38.12
CA LEU A 111 19.67 -3.20 39.26
C LEU A 111 20.76 -3.70 40.21
N ILE A 112 21.87 -4.21 39.67
CA ILE A 112 23.01 -4.65 40.48
C ILE A 112 23.66 -3.43 41.16
N ALA A 113 23.91 -2.35 40.44
CA ALA A 113 24.53 -1.15 40.99
C ALA A 113 23.64 -0.47 42.04
N THR A 114 22.32 -0.42 41.84
CA THR A 114 21.38 0.12 42.85
C THR A 114 21.36 -0.71 44.12
N THR A 115 21.31 -2.05 44.01
CA THR A 115 21.34 -2.93 45.19
C THR A 115 22.67 -2.82 45.95
N GLN A 116 23.80 -2.72 45.24
CA GLN A 116 25.11 -2.49 45.85
C GLN A 116 25.22 -1.10 46.49
N LEU A 117 24.66 -0.06 45.87
CA LEU A 117 24.66 1.29 46.40
C LEU A 117 23.87 1.38 47.71
N ILE A 118 22.68 0.76 47.78
CA ILE A 118 21.89 0.67 49.01
C ILE A 118 22.67 -0.06 50.11
N ALA A 119 23.35 -1.15 49.77
CA ALA A 119 24.16 -1.90 50.73
C ALA A 119 25.40 -1.12 51.22
N ALA A 120 26.00 -0.29 50.37
CA ALA A 120 27.13 0.56 50.74
C ALA A 120 26.70 1.75 51.61
N LEU A 121 25.53 2.34 51.35
CA LEU A 121 24.98 3.44 52.16
C LEU A 121 24.55 3.00 53.56
N THR A 122 24.13 1.75 53.72
CA THR A 122 23.76 1.19 55.03
C THR A 122 24.96 0.69 55.86
N ASN A 123 26.15 0.55 55.24
CA ASN A 123 27.36 0.07 55.91
C ASN A 123 28.49 1.11 55.85
N SER A 124 28.77 1.76 56.98
CA SER A 124 29.82 2.78 57.11
C SER A 124 31.22 2.30 56.65
N ALA A 125 31.52 1.02 56.81
CA ALA A 125 32.79 0.42 56.36
C ALA A 125 32.98 0.36 54.83
N LYS A 126 31.94 0.62 54.04
CA LYS A 126 31.97 0.59 52.56
C LYS A 126 31.77 1.96 51.92
N ALA A 127 31.88 3.04 52.69
CA ALA A 127 31.64 4.41 52.21
C ALA A 127 32.55 4.82 51.04
N ASP A 128 33.81 4.36 51.03
CA ASP A 128 34.78 4.70 49.99
C ASP A 128 34.43 4.15 48.59
N ALA A 129 33.61 3.09 48.52
CA ALA A 129 33.18 2.46 47.27
C ALA A 129 31.96 3.16 46.61
N VAL A 130 31.27 4.04 47.37
CA VAL A 130 30.04 4.72 46.92
C VAL A 130 30.23 5.52 45.62
N PRO A 131 31.29 6.33 45.44
CA PRO A 131 31.46 7.12 44.22
C PRO A 131 31.67 6.26 42.96
N GLU A 132 32.32 5.11 43.09
CA GLU A 132 32.57 4.20 41.97
C GLU A 132 31.28 3.47 41.55
N ILE A 133 30.52 2.95 42.51
CA ILE A 133 29.20 2.33 42.26
C ILE A 133 28.24 3.35 41.64
N PHE A 134 28.25 4.60 42.13
CA PHE A 134 27.41 5.68 41.60
C PHE A 134 27.79 6.03 40.15
N LYS A 135 29.08 6.08 39.81
CA LYS A 135 29.53 6.27 38.41
C LYS A 135 29.03 5.15 37.50
N GLY A 136 29.13 3.90 37.93
CA GLY A 136 28.59 2.75 37.18
C GLY A 136 27.08 2.86 36.96
N LEU A 137 26.32 3.16 38.03
CA LEU A 137 24.88 3.38 37.95
C LEU A 137 24.51 4.52 36.99
N LEU A 138 25.27 5.62 37.01
CA LEU A 138 25.05 6.75 36.12
C LEU A 138 25.25 6.36 34.65
N ILE A 139 26.27 5.54 34.36
CA ILE A 139 26.54 5.02 33.01
C ILE A 139 25.39 4.13 32.55
N ASP A 140 24.92 3.20 33.39
CA ASP A 140 23.81 2.30 33.08
C ASP A 140 22.52 3.08 32.81
N VAL A 141 22.18 4.05 33.66
CA VAL A 141 21.02 4.93 33.48
C VAL A 141 21.15 5.74 32.18
N GLY A 142 22.33 6.29 31.89
CA GLY A 142 22.60 7.01 30.65
C GLY A 142 22.42 6.14 29.41
N ALA A 143 22.99 4.94 29.42
CA ALA A 143 22.86 3.97 28.33
C ALA A 143 21.40 3.58 28.10
N VAL A 144 20.68 3.17 29.15
CA VAL A 144 19.25 2.83 29.08
C VAL A 144 18.44 3.99 28.52
N SER A 145 18.68 5.21 28.99
CA SER A 145 17.95 6.40 28.54
C SER A 145 18.13 6.68 27.05
N ILE A 146 19.37 6.64 26.56
CA ILE A 146 19.69 6.88 25.14
C ILE A 146 19.07 5.79 24.26
N PHE A 147 19.25 4.51 24.61
CA PHE A 147 18.73 3.42 23.80
C PHE A 147 17.21 3.32 23.85
N ALA A 148 16.58 3.62 24.99
CA ALA A 148 15.13 3.71 25.10
C ALA A 148 14.56 4.83 24.21
N PHE A 149 15.22 6.00 24.17
CA PHE A 149 14.83 7.09 23.27
C PHE A 149 14.94 6.68 21.80
N LEU A 150 16.05 6.07 21.39
CA LEU A 150 16.26 5.60 20.02
C LEU A 150 15.25 4.50 19.63
N TYR A 151 14.98 3.56 20.53
CA TYR A 151 13.96 2.52 20.35
C TYR A 151 12.57 3.13 20.16
N TYR A 152 12.20 4.11 21.00
CA TYR A 152 10.92 4.79 20.92
C TYR A 152 10.75 5.48 19.56
N GLN A 153 11.74 6.28 19.15
CA GLN A 153 11.73 6.98 17.86
C GLN A 153 11.61 6.00 16.68
N GLU A 154 12.40 4.92 16.67
CA GLU A 154 12.38 3.95 15.59
C GLU A 154 11.10 3.10 15.58
N SER A 155 10.54 2.76 16.76
CA SER A 155 9.26 2.05 16.85
C SER A 155 8.11 2.89 16.29
N ASN A 156 8.10 4.19 16.56
CA ASN A 156 7.11 5.12 16.01
C ASN A 156 7.24 5.23 14.49
N ALA A 157 8.47 5.36 13.97
CA ALA A 157 8.73 5.38 12.53
C ALA A 157 8.30 4.08 11.85
N LYS A 158 8.57 2.92 12.48
CA LYS A 158 8.14 1.59 12.00
C LYS A 158 6.61 1.51 11.96
N ASN A 159 5.93 1.86 13.04
CA ASN A 159 4.47 1.79 13.14
C ASN A 159 3.80 2.71 12.10
N ALA A 160 4.32 3.92 11.92
CA ALA A 160 3.82 4.84 10.89
C ALA A 160 4.03 4.30 9.47
N GLN A 161 5.17 3.67 9.17
CA GLN A 161 5.44 3.09 7.85
C GLN A 161 4.58 1.85 7.58
N VAL A 162 4.46 0.94 8.55
CA VAL A 162 3.61 -0.25 8.42
C VAL A 162 2.16 0.17 8.26
N ALA A 163 1.66 1.12 9.05
CA ALA A 163 0.30 1.63 8.91
C ALA A 163 0.02 2.22 7.52
N ARG A 164 0.97 2.94 6.92
CA ARG A 164 0.85 3.44 5.53
C ARG A 164 0.80 2.32 4.51
N LEU A 165 1.73 1.35 4.61
CA LEU A 165 1.81 0.23 3.67
C LEU A 165 0.59 -0.69 3.77
N THR A 166 0.08 -0.97 4.97
CA THR A 166 -1.14 -1.74 5.16
C THR A 166 -2.35 -1.05 4.52
N ARG A 167 -2.44 0.30 4.57
CA ARG A 167 -3.52 1.03 3.87
C ARG A 167 -3.42 0.88 2.35
N GLU A 168 -2.22 1.01 1.80
CA GLU A 168 -1.98 0.84 0.36
C GLU A 168 -2.27 -0.61 -0.10
N GLU A 169 -1.99 -1.59 0.76
CA GLU A 169 -2.24 -2.99 0.46
C GLU A 169 -3.73 -3.36 0.57
N ASN A 170 -4.41 -2.85 1.61
CA ASN A 170 -5.87 -3.00 1.76
C ASN A 170 -6.61 -2.41 0.56
N LEU A 171 -6.20 -1.21 0.11
CA LEU A 171 -6.70 -0.63 -1.13
C LEU A 171 -6.46 -1.59 -2.30
N SER A 172 -5.25 -2.10 -2.49
CA SER A 172 -4.97 -2.92 -3.68
C SER A 172 -5.68 -4.28 -3.72
N ASN A 173 -6.15 -4.77 -2.59
CA ASN A 173 -6.92 -6.01 -2.52
C ASN A 173 -8.40 -5.83 -2.84
N LEU A 174 -8.92 -4.59 -2.86
CA LEU A 174 -10.32 -4.34 -3.22
C LEU A 174 -10.61 -4.83 -4.63
N LYS A 175 -11.79 -5.43 -4.78
CA LYS A 175 -12.26 -6.03 -6.02
C LYS A 175 -13.09 -5.04 -6.83
N LEU A 176 -12.78 -5.02 -8.12
CA LEU A 176 -13.47 -4.27 -9.16
C LEU A 176 -13.97 -5.23 -10.22
N ARG A 177 -15.12 -4.89 -10.79
CA ARG A 177 -15.66 -5.47 -12.00
C ARG A 177 -15.30 -4.52 -13.15
N VAL A 178 -14.73 -5.06 -14.21
CA VAL A 178 -14.53 -4.29 -15.45
C VAL A 178 -15.69 -4.54 -16.39
N ASP A 179 -16.07 -5.81 -16.53
CA ASP A 179 -17.19 -6.27 -17.36
C ASP A 179 -18.02 -7.25 -16.55
N GLU A 180 -19.22 -7.60 -17.01
CA GLU A 180 -20.16 -8.48 -16.29
C GLU A 180 -19.53 -9.79 -15.80
N ARG A 181 -18.58 -10.34 -16.57
CA ARG A 181 -17.95 -11.64 -16.31
C ARG A 181 -16.60 -11.56 -15.62
N ARG A 182 -15.98 -10.38 -15.52
CA ARG A 182 -14.58 -10.24 -15.12
C ARG A 182 -14.41 -9.39 -13.87
N ILE A 183 -13.98 -10.06 -12.80
CA ILE A 183 -13.61 -9.43 -11.53
C ILE A 183 -12.08 -9.44 -11.40
N ILE A 184 -11.50 -8.28 -11.16
CA ILE A 184 -10.07 -8.08 -10.93
C ILE A 184 -9.85 -7.35 -9.60
N SER A 185 -8.64 -7.45 -9.03
CA SER A 185 -8.25 -6.58 -7.90
C SER A 185 -7.66 -5.27 -8.39
N LEU A 186 -7.73 -4.24 -7.55
CA LEU A 186 -7.06 -2.95 -7.79
C LEU A 186 -5.55 -3.13 -8.06
N SER A 187 -4.91 -4.13 -7.44
CA SER A 187 -3.51 -4.48 -7.67
C SER A 187 -3.20 -4.85 -9.12
N SER A 188 -4.13 -5.47 -9.85
CA SER A 188 -3.95 -5.90 -11.24
C SER A 188 -3.91 -4.73 -12.21
N LEU A 189 -4.43 -3.56 -11.81
CA LEU A 189 -4.38 -2.33 -12.61
C LEU A 189 -3.08 -1.55 -12.40
N ARG A 190 -2.22 -1.98 -11.47
CA ARG A 190 -0.89 -1.38 -11.26
C ARG A 190 -0.02 -1.61 -12.51
N GLY A 191 0.62 -0.54 -12.98
CA GLY A 191 1.39 -0.52 -14.22
C GLY A 191 0.54 -0.37 -15.48
N LEU A 192 -0.79 -0.49 -15.37
CA LEU A 192 -1.72 -0.40 -16.51
C LEU A 192 -2.52 0.90 -16.54
N ALA A 193 -3.10 1.31 -15.42
CA ALA A 193 -3.96 2.48 -15.36
C ALA A 193 -3.79 3.27 -14.06
N ARG A 194 -4.09 4.58 -14.14
CA ARG A 194 -4.22 5.48 -12.99
C ARG A 194 -5.69 5.54 -12.60
N LEU A 195 -5.99 5.25 -11.35
CA LEU A 195 -7.38 5.18 -10.91
C LEU A 195 -7.81 6.44 -10.19
N VAL A 196 -8.99 6.92 -10.52
CA VAL A 196 -9.68 8.00 -9.81
C VAL A 196 -10.94 7.43 -9.20
N ILE A 197 -10.96 7.29 -7.88
CA ILE A 197 -12.12 6.82 -7.13
C ILE A 197 -12.99 8.05 -6.83
N CYS A 198 -14.24 8.03 -7.29
CA CYS A 198 -15.24 9.04 -6.99
C CYS A 198 -16.24 8.45 -6.02
N ALA A 199 -16.22 8.87 -4.76
CA ALA A 199 -17.05 8.30 -3.71
C ALA A 199 -17.99 9.34 -3.12
N GLY A 200 -19.30 9.10 -3.20
CA GLY A 200 -20.30 10.01 -2.65
C GLY A 200 -21.72 9.64 -3.07
N PRO A 201 -22.68 10.55 -2.88
CA PRO A 201 -24.05 10.37 -3.36
C PRO A 201 -24.13 10.17 -4.87
N VAL A 202 -25.20 9.55 -5.36
CA VAL A 202 -25.36 9.31 -6.82
C VAL A 202 -25.41 10.63 -7.59
N SER A 203 -26.06 11.67 -7.03
CA SER A 203 -26.09 13.01 -7.61
C SER A 203 -24.68 13.57 -7.86
N PHE A 204 -23.79 13.40 -6.89
CA PHE A 204 -22.39 13.80 -6.97
C PHE A 204 -21.64 13.02 -8.06
N ILE A 205 -21.85 11.71 -8.18
CA ILE A 205 -21.19 10.88 -9.20
C ILE A 205 -21.65 11.29 -10.60
N THR A 206 -22.95 11.49 -10.80
CA THR A 206 -23.51 11.91 -12.08
C THR A 206 -23.02 13.31 -12.49
N GLU A 207 -22.91 14.23 -11.55
CA GLU A 207 -22.34 15.56 -11.82
C GLU A 207 -20.84 15.46 -12.16
N SER A 208 -20.09 14.65 -11.42
CA SER A 208 -18.67 14.37 -11.71
C SER A 208 -18.48 13.79 -13.12
N PHE A 209 -19.39 12.90 -13.54
CA PHE A 209 -19.43 12.34 -14.90
C PHE A 209 -19.64 13.41 -15.97
N LYS A 210 -20.55 14.38 -15.74
CA LYS A 210 -20.76 15.53 -16.63
C LYS A 210 -19.52 16.43 -16.69
N LEU A 211 -18.92 16.74 -15.54
CA LEU A 211 -17.72 17.60 -15.47
C LEU A 211 -16.48 16.98 -16.13
N SER A 212 -16.42 15.66 -16.24
CA SER A 212 -15.30 14.95 -16.87
C SER A 212 -15.33 14.99 -18.40
N GLU A 213 -16.48 15.29 -19.00
CA GLU A 213 -16.74 15.24 -20.44
C GLU A 213 -15.69 15.91 -21.33
N PRO A 214 -15.37 17.21 -21.14
CA PRO A 214 -14.40 17.90 -22.00
C PRO A 214 -12.97 17.36 -21.90
N TYR A 215 -12.68 16.55 -20.87
CA TYR A 215 -11.34 16.01 -20.62
C TYR A 215 -11.21 14.53 -20.99
N THR A 216 -12.27 13.88 -21.49
CA THR A 216 -12.33 12.42 -21.70
C THR A 216 -11.11 11.89 -22.47
N GLU A 217 -10.81 12.46 -23.63
CA GLU A 217 -9.70 12.00 -24.47
C GLU A 217 -8.34 12.21 -23.78
N SER A 218 -8.13 13.39 -23.22
CA SER A 218 -6.88 13.70 -22.51
C SER A 218 -6.68 12.83 -21.27
N LEU A 219 -7.74 12.37 -20.62
CA LEU A 219 -7.68 11.47 -19.47
C LEU A 219 -7.30 10.05 -19.92
N LEU A 220 -7.92 9.55 -20.99
CA LEU A 220 -7.62 8.24 -21.57
C LEU A 220 -6.19 8.16 -22.11
N ASP A 221 -5.71 9.20 -22.80
CA ASP A 221 -4.33 9.30 -23.27
C ASP A 221 -3.31 9.24 -22.13
N ARG A 222 -3.74 9.63 -20.92
CA ARG A 222 -2.96 9.57 -19.69
C ARG A 222 -3.32 8.34 -18.85
N GLY A 223 -4.00 7.35 -19.45
CA GLY A 223 -4.31 6.06 -18.84
C GLY A 223 -5.16 6.18 -17.57
N VAL A 224 -6.02 7.18 -17.47
CA VAL A 224 -6.91 7.38 -16.32
C VAL A 224 -8.17 6.53 -16.47
N LEU A 225 -8.58 5.88 -15.39
CA LEU A 225 -9.86 5.17 -15.26
C LEU A 225 -10.57 5.64 -13.99
N VAL A 226 -11.89 5.72 -14.05
CA VAL A 226 -12.72 6.19 -12.95
C VAL A 226 -13.46 5.03 -12.32
N VAL A 227 -13.47 5.00 -10.98
CA VAL A 227 -14.25 4.06 -10.17
C VAL A 227 -15.35 4.85 -9.47
N PRO A 228 -16.59 4.87 -10.00
CA PRO A 228 -17.74 5.38 -9.27
C PRO A 228 -18.10 4.47 -8.09
N PHE A 229 -18.17 5.04 -6.89
CA PHE A 229 -18.61 4.35 -5.68
C PHE A 229 -19.71 5.14 -4.97
N ALA A 230 -20.96 4.70 -5.17
CA ALA A 230 -22.12 5.34 -4.56
C ALA A 230 -22.24 4.98 -3.08
N THR A 231 -22.33 5.99 -2.22
CA THR A 231 -22.45 5.80 -0.77
C THR A 231 -23.90 5.59 -0.32
N ASP A 232 -24.87 6.07 -1.10
CA ASP A 232 -26.31 6.02 -0.77
C ASP A 232 -26.97 4.65 -1.03
N GLY A 233 -26.20 3.65 -1.49
CA GLY A 233 -26.72 2.33 -1.87
C GLY A 233 -27.39 2.26 -3.24
N ASN A 234 -27.59 3.40 -3.90
CA ASN A 234 -28.09 3.47 -5.27
C ASN A 234 -26.97 3.22 -6.30
N SER A 235 -27.30 2.67 -7.46
CA SER A 235 -26.34 2.53 -8.56
C SER A 235 -26.40 3.77 -9.47
N PRO A 236 -25.25 4.33 -9.90
CA PRO A 236 -25.25 5.44 -10.84
C PRO A 236 -25.62 4.93 -12.24
N THR A 237 -26.64 5.53 -12.84
CA THR A 237 -26.99 5.32 -14.25
C THR A 237 -26.35 6.44 -15.06
N PHE A 238 -25.48 6.10 -16.00
CA PHE A 238 -24.85 7.06 -16.89
C PHE A 238 -25.64 7.14 -18.20
N GLU A 239 -26.09 8.34 -18.53
CA GLU A 239 -26.72 8.63 -19.81
C GLU A 239 -25.63 8.95 -20.84
N PHE A 240 -25.63 8.22 -21.96
CA PHE A 240 -24.73 8.43 -23.08
C PHE A 240 -25.53 8.83 -24.31
N ASP A 241 -25.06 9.84 -25.04
CA ASP A 241 -25.66 10.25 -26.32
C ASP A 241 -25.32 9.23 -27.42
N GLU A 242 -26.32 8.57 -28.00
CA GLU A 242 -26.12 7.49 -28.99
C GLU A 242 -26.10 7.99 -30.44
N SER A 243 -26.05 9.30 -30.67
CA SER A 243 -25.94 9.87 -32.01
C SER A 243 -24.68 9.38 -32.76
N GLU A 244 -24.83 9.06 -34.05
CA GLU A 244 -23.77 8.51 -34.93
C GLU A 244 -22.47 9.34 -34.89
N GLU A 245 -22.60 10.67 -34.85
CA GLU A 245 -21.46 11.60 -34.82
C GLU A 245 -20.72 11.59 -33.48
N MET A 246 -21.40 11.21 -32.39
CA MET A 246 -20.86 11.21 -31.03
C MET A 246 -20.43 9.81 -30.56
N LYS A 247 -20.63 8.76 -31.37
CA LYS A 247 -20.34 7.36 -31.01
C LYS A 247 -18.93 7.13 -30.52
N GLU A 248 -17.93 7.77 -31.14
CA GLU A 248 -16.53 7.60 -30.73
C GLU A 248 -16.29 8.20 -29.34
N ILE A 249 -16.82 9.40 -29.10
CA ILE A 249 -16.71 10.10 -27.82
C ILE A 249 -17.45 9.33 -26.74
N THR A 250 -18.63 8.76 -27.03
CA THR A 250 -19.37 7.97 -26.05
C THR A 250 -18.72 6.65 -25.72
N ASN A 251 -18.09 5.96 -26.69
CA ASN A 251 -17.27 4.78 -26.41
C ASN A 251 -16.07 5.10 -25.53
N LYS A 252 -15.38 6.22 -25.78
CA LYS A 252 -14.30 6.73 -24.92
C LYS A 252 -14.81 7.02 -23.50
N ARG A 253 -15.97 7.65 -23.36
CA ARG A 253 -16.60 7.92 -22.04
C ARG A 253 -16.99 6.64 -21.31
N LYS A 254 -17.57 5.65 -22.01
CA LYS A 254 -17.88 4.33 -21.46
C LYS A 254 -16.61 3.66 -20.92
N ARG A 255 -15.52 3.67 -21.69
CA ARG A 255 -14.22 3.13 -21.27
C ARG A 255 -13.65 3.82 -20.04
N LEU A 256 -13.76 5.15 -19.94
CA LEU A 256 -13.27 5.91 -18.78
C LEU A 256 -14.00 5.52 -17.48
N TRP A 257 -15.31 5.23 -17.56
CA TRP A 257 -16.19 4.98 -16.41
C TRP A 257 -16.64 3.52 -16.27
N GLN A 258 -15.97 2.58 -16.95
CA GLN A 258 -16.38 1.16 -16.99
C GLN A 258 -16.23 0.40 -15.66
N LEU A 259 -15.42 0.90 -14.72
CA LEU A 259 -15.08 0.14 -13.52
C LEU A 259 -16.18 0.22 -12.46
N ALA A 260 -16.60 -0.93 -11.92
CA ALA A 260 -17.60 -1.00 -10.87
C ALA A 260 -17.06 -1.72 -9.60
N PRO A 261 -17.22 -1.15 -8.40
CA PRO A 261 -16.95 -1.84 -7.14
C PRO A 261 -17.79 -3.11 -6.99
N VAL A 262 -17.18 -4.21 -6.50
CA VAL A 262 -17.90 -5.50 -6.30
C VAL A 262 -18.44 -5.62 -4.89
N TYR A 263 -17.54 -5.68 -3.90
CA TYR A 263 -17.92 -5.86 -2.50
C TYR A 263 -18.15 -4.52 -1.82
N VAL A 264 -19.37 -3.99 -1.94
CA VAL A 264 -19.74 -2.67 -1.39
C VAL A 264 -19.37 -2.56 0.10
N SER A 265 -19.54 -3.61 0.90
CA SER A 265 -19.18 -3.63 2.32
C SER A 265 -17.68 -3.42 2.56
N GLU A 266 -16.80 -4.06 1.77
CA GLU A 266 -15.34 -3.88 1.87
C GLU A 266 -14.94 -2.47 1.45
N TRP A 267 -15.54 -1.96 0.38
CA TRP A 267 -15.32 -0.61 -0.11
C TRP A 267 -15.78 0.46 0.90
N THR A 268 -16.97 0.31 1.47
CA THR A 268 -17.50 1.20 2.53
C THR A 268 -16.60 1.18 3.75
N LYS A 269 -16.21 -0.01 4.22
CA LYS A 269 -15.31 -0.15 5.37
C LYS A 269 -13.98 0.57 5.11
N TRP A 270 -13.35 0.28 3.98
CA TRP A 270 -12.08 0.91 3.60
C TRP A 270 -12.21 2.43 3.50
N LEU A 271 -13.26 2.94 2.84
CA LEU A 271 -13.49 4.37 2.67
C LEU A 271 -13.71 5.07 4.01
N ASN A 272 -14.51 4.50 4.90
CA ASN A 272 -14.77 5.04 6.23
C ASN A 272 -13.50 5.09 7.09
N GLU A 273 -12.65 4.06 7.00
CA GLU A 273 -11.33 4.07 7.63
C GLU A 273 -10.47 5.23 7.09
N GLN A 274 -10.46 5.46 5.77
CA GLN A 274 -9.72 6.59 5.18
C GLN A 274 -10.27 7.96 5.62
N LYS A 275 -11.60 8.15 5.60
CA LYS A 275 -12.25 9.40 6.04
C LYS A 275 -11.96 9.70 7.50
N LYS A 276 -12.07 8.69 8.38
CA LYS A 276 -11.76 8.81 9.82
C LYS A 276 -10.32 9.24 10.06
N LEU A 277 -9.37 8.65 9.32
CA LEU A 277 -7.95 8.99 9.45
C LEU A 277 -7.62 10.39 8.91
N ALA A 278 -8.35 10.87 7.92
CA ALA A 278 -8.20 12.21 7.35
C ALA A 278 -8.98 13.29 8.12
N GLY A 279 -9.82 12.91 9.09
CA GLY A 279 -10.69 13.86 9.80
C GLY A 279 -11.83 14.42 8.93
N VAL A 280 -12.23 13.70 7.89
CA VAL A 280 -13.31 14.09 6.97
C VAL A 280 -14.64 13.51 7.48
N SER A 281 -15.74 14.25 7.33
CA SER A 281 -17.06 13.74 7.74
C SER A 281 -17.46 12.51 6.92
N PRO A 282 -18.17 11.53 7.52
CA PRO A 282 -18.52 10.28 6.84
C PRO A 282 -19.39 10.52 5.60
N ASP A 283 -20.22 11.56 5.62
CA ASP A 283 -21.17 11.89 4.56
C ASP A 283 -20.59 12.79 3.46
N SER A 284 -19.39 13.34 3.67
CA SER A 284 -18.76 14.20 2.65
C SER A 284 -18.42 13.39 1.41
N PRO A 285 -18.77 13.86 0.19
CA PRO A 285 -18.27 13.27 -1.04
C PRO A 285 -16.77 13.53 -1.17
N VAL A 286 -16.03 12.52 -1.61
CA VAL A 286 -14.57 12.58 -1.73
C VAL A 286 -14.11 11.96 -3.03
N TYR A 287 -12.95 12.41 -3.48
CA TYR A 287 -12.21 11.75 -4.53
C TYR A 287 -10.84 11.29 -4.06
N LEU A 288 -10.34 10.22 -4.67
CA LEU A 288 -8.97 9.76 -4.51
C LEU A 288 -8.36 9.50 -5.87
N SER A 289 -7.15 9.97 -6.10
CA SER A 289 -6.36 9.73 -7.31
C SER A 289 -5.17 8.85 -6.98
N LEU A 290 -4.99 7.78 -7.76
CA LEU A 290 -3.88 6.85 -7.65
C LEU A 290 -2.87 7.08 -8.78
N ARG A 291 -1.61 6.82 -8.48
CA ARG A 291 -0.55 6.69 -9.48
C ARG A 291 -0.66 5.34 -10.20
N MET A 292 0.16 5.15 -11.24
CA MET A 292 0.25 3.86 -11.96
C MET A 292 0.73 2.72 -11.06
N ASP A 293 1.53 2.98 -10.02
CA ASP A 293 1.96 1.97 -9.06
C ASP A 293 0.87 1.64 -8.01
N GLY A 294 -0.31 2.25 -8.12
CA GLY A 294 -1.44 2.06 -7.21
C GLY A 294 -1.28 2.79 -5.87
N ARG A 295 -0.28 3.66 -5.70
CA ARG A 295 -0.14 4.52 -4.52
C ARG A 295 -1.03 5.76 -4.64
N VAL A 296 -1.50 6.28 -3.51
CA VAL A 296 -2.31 7.50 -3.48
C VAL A 296 -1.47 8.70 -3.91
N ARG A 297 -1.89 9.38 -4.97
CA ARG A 297 -1.27 10.63 -5.46
C ARG A 297 -1.85 11.85 -4.78
N GLY A 298 -3.17 11.87 -4.58
CA GLY A 298 -3.89 12.97 -3.98
C GLY A 298 -5.33 12.57 -3.68
N SER A 299 -5.90 13.19 -2.66
CA SER A 299 -7.28 12.98 -2.21
C SER A 299 -7.87 14.32 -1.78
N GLY A 300 -9.17 14.48 -1.88
CA GLY A 300 -9.85 15.70 -1.47
C GLY A 300 -11.35 15.50 -1.29
N VAL A 301 -11.99 16.49 -0.67
CA VAL A 301 -13.45 16.59 -0.57
C VAL A 301 -13.99 17.26 -1.83
N GLY A 302 -15.11 16.78 -2.35
CA GLY A 302 -15.74 17.28 -3.57
C GLY A 302 -15.21 16.60 -4.84
N TYR A 303 -15.32 17.29 -5.98
CA TYR A 303 -15.08 16.73 -7.30
C TYR A 303 -13.59 16.53 -7.62
N PRO A 304 -13.24 15.51 -8.42
CA PRO A 304 -11.88 15.36 -8.92
C PRO A 304 -11.50 16.55 -9.82
N PRO A 305 -10.27 17.09 -9.70
CA PRO A 305 -9.81 18.18 -10.55
C PRO A 305 -9.42 17.65 -11.95
N TRP A 306 -10.42 17.38 -12.79
CA TRP A 306 -10.25 16.76 -14.11
C TRP A 306 -9.22 17.47 -15.00
N ASN A 307 -9.27 18.81 -15.04
CA ASN A 307 -8.29 19.64 -15.76
C ASN A 307 -6.84 19.36 -15.29
N ALA A 308 -6.63 19.29 -13.97
CA ALA A 308 -5.28 19.05 -13.43
C ALA A 308 -4.75 17.67 -13.86
N PHE A 309 -5.61 16.65 -13.90
CA PHE A 309 -5.22 15.32 -14.40
C PHE A 309 -4.91 15.33 -15.89
N ALA A 310 -5.72 16.04 -16.67
CA ALA A 310 -5.54 16.23 -18.10
C ALA A 310 -4.28 17.01 -18.47
N VAL A 311 -3.66 17.75 -17.56
CA VAL A 311 -2.42 18.51 -17.84
C VAL A 311 -1.20 17.87 -17.18
N GLN A 312 -1.30 17.46 -15.91
CA GLN A 312 -0.13 17.13 -15.08
C GLN A 312 0.33 15.67 -15.20
N LEU A 313 -0.54 14.74 -15.59
CA LEU A 313 -0.21 13.31 -15.62
C LEU A 313 0.54 12.92 -16.89
N PRO A 314 1.66 12.17 -16.85
CA PRO A 314 2.37 11.85 -18.07
C PRO A 314 1.54 10.95 -19.01
N PRO A 315 1.51 11.22 -20.33
CA PRO A 315 0.78 10.42 -21.30
C PRO A 315 1.33 8.99 -21.38
N VAL A 316 0.48 8.04 -21.74
CA VAL A 316 0.79 6.59 -21.78
C VAL A 316 0.38 6.05 -23.16
N LYS A 317 1.06 6.50 -24.22
CA LYS A 317 0.74 6.09 -25.59
C LYS A 317 1.25 4.65 -25.88
N GLY A 318 0.45 3.87 -26.60
CA GLY A 318 0.85 2.60 -27.22
C GLY A 318 0.67 1.33 -26.38
N ILE A 319 0.86 1.37 -25.06
CA ILE A 319 0.76 0.17 -24.19
C ILE A 319 -0.69 -0.11 -23.76
N TRP A 320 -1.52 0.92 -23.75
CA TRP A 320 -2.84 0.89 -23.11
C TRP A 320 -4.00 0.53 -24.05
N SER A 321 -3.88 0.81 -25.35
CA SER A 321 -4.99 0.61 -26.29
C SER A 321 -5.30 -0.88 -26.45
N GLY A 322 -4.31 -1.73 -26.72
CA GLY A 322 -4.52 -3.14 -27.07
C GLY A 322 -4.81 -4.10 -25.91
N LEU A 323 -4.36 -3.81 -24.68
CA LEU A 323 -4.55 -4.72 -23.55
C LEU A 323 -5.96 -4.62 -22.94
N LEU A 324 -6.58 -3.43 -22.99
CA LEU A 324 -7.97 -3.25 -22.57
C LEU A 324 -8.98 -3.51 -23.69
N ASP A 325 -8.56 -3.47 -24.96
CA ASP A 325 -9.44 -3.77 -26.10
C ASP A 325 -9.94 -5.22 -26.03
N GLY A 326 -9.06 -6.17 -25.71
CA GLY A 326 -9.44 -7.56 -25.43
C GLY A 326 -10.20 -7.78 -24.11
N MET A 327 -10.53 -6.71 -23.37
CA MET A 327 -11.40 -6.78 -22.20
C MET A 327 -12.86 -6.49 -22.54
N ASP A 328 -13.16 -5.95 -23.73
CA ASP A 328 -14.53 -5.63 -24.17
C ASP A 328 -15.43 -6.85 -24.46
N GLY A 329 -14.93 -8.07 -24.23
CA GLY A 329 -15.66 -9.32 -24.41
C GLY A 329 -15.72 -9.82 -25.85
N ARG A 330 -15.06 -9.18 -26.82
CA ARG A 330 -14.90 -9.76 -28.17
C ARG A 330 -13.92 -10.92 -28.12
N VAL A 331 -14.47 -12.13 -28.05
CA VAL A 331 -13.74 -13.34 -28.41
C VAL A 331 -13.72 -13.42 -29.94
N LEU A 332 -12.54 -13.47 -30.55
CA LEU A 332 -12.39 -13.89 -31.95
C LEU A 332 -12.85 -15.34 -32.11
#